data_AF-A0A6B9Y7L1-F1
#
_entry.id   AF-A0A6B9Y7L1-F1
#
_cell.length_a   1.000
_cell.length_b   1.000
_cell.length_c   1.000
_cell.angle_alpha   90.00
_cell.angle_beta   90.00
_cell.angle_gamma   90.00
#
_symmetry.space_group_name_H-M   'P 1'
#
loop_
_entity.id
_entity.type
_entity.pdbx_description
1 polymer ?
#
loop_
_entity_poly.entity_id
_entity_poly.type
_entity_poly.pdbx_seq_one_letter_code
_entity_poly.pdbx_strand_id
1 'polypeptide(L)'
;MPGTYVTSETNLPPDPEDGEIRLQVTDQHTKEIFDTRARVSRDPDSLEDPEPLTVLKGPHENVEERWYIDVIETDVEEPDVDVELLESIIDETAARNNVINTRSREVKAILLYLERTGEFESVSEASRQLMLDHLAEEYPELLEAYIDRKVERDRDGLRSALTDAGE
;
A
#
# COMPACT_ATOMS: atom_id res chain seq x y z
N MET A 1 -19.47 -6.37 -28.16
CA MET A 1 -19.42 -7.48 -27.20
C MET A 1 -18.92 -6.89 -25.90
N PRO A 2 -19.58 -7.18 -24.77
CA PRO A 2 -19.06 -6.75 -23.48
C PRO A 2 -17.72 -7.48 -23.23
N GLY A 3 -16.80 -6.87 -22.48
CA GLY A 3 -15.47 -7.44 -22.27
C GLY A 3 -15.51 -8.77 -21.47
N THR A 4 -14.42 -9.53 -21.46
CA THR A 4 -14.31 -10.71 -20.57
C THR A 4 -14.39 -10.28 -19.11
N TYR A 5 -13.79 -9.13 -18.80
CA TYR A 5 -13.75 -8.56 -17.46
C TYR A 5 -14.42 -7.19 -17.38
N VAL A 6 -14.90 -6.83 -16.19
CA VAL A 6 -15.45 -5.50 -15.87
C VAL A 6 -14.77 -4.95 -14.64
N THR A 7 -14.47 -3.65 -14.67
CA THR A 7 -14.05 -2.90 -13.48
C THR A 7 -14.68 -1.51 -13.46
N SER A 8 -14.58 -0.82 -12.33
CA SER A 8 -14.99 0.58 -12.20
C SER A 8 -13.79 1.50 -12.39
N GLU A 9 -13.99 2.68 -12.97
CA GLU A 9 -12.92 3.68 -13.12
C GLU A 9 -12.31 4.07 -11.76
N THR A 10 -13.09 4.03 -10.68
CA THR A 10 -12.62 4.26 -9.30
C THR A 10 -11.60 3.22 -8.81
N ASN A 11 -11.57 2.03 -9.43
CA ASN A 11 -10.62 0.99 -9.09
C ASN A 11 -9.31 1.11 -9.90
N LEU A 12 -9.24 2.03 -10.86
CA LEU A 12 -8.02 2.29 -11.62
C LEU A 12 -7.16 3.35 -10.91
N PRO A 13 -5.84 3.15 -10.80
CA PRO A 13 -4.94 4.19 -10.35
C PRO A 13 -4.88 5.35 -11.37
N PRO A 14 -4.33 6.53 -10.99
CA PRO A 14 -4.28 7.70 -11.87
C PRO A 14 -3.50 7.48 -13.18
N ASP A 15 -2.48 6.63 -13.17
CA ASP A 15 -1.66 6.26 -14.33
C ASP A 15 -1.71 4.72 -14.55
N PRO A 16 -2.84 4.17 -15.02
CA PRO A 16 -3.09 2.73 -15.03
C PRO A 16 -2.27 1.96 -16.07
N GLU A 17 -1.67 2.65 -17.04
CA GLU A 17 -0.82 2.05 -18.09
C GLU A 17 0.67 2.00 -17.67
N ASP A 18 1.06 2.55 -16.51
CA ASP A 18 2.45 2.59 -16.04
C ASP A 18 2.81 1.33 -15.23
N GLY A 19 2.85 0.19 -15.91
CA GLY A 19 3.32 -1.08 -15.35
C GLY A 19 2.24 -1.99 -14.78
N GLU A 20 2.59 -2.76 -13.75
CA GLU A 20 1.71 -3.75 -13.14
C GLU A 20 0.91 -3.12 -12.00
N ILE A 21 -0.40 -3.30 -12.05
CA ILE A 21 -1.34 -2.74 -11.09
C ILE A 21 -2.13 -3.86 -10.42
N ARG A 22 -2.64 -3.60 -9.23
CA ARG A 22 -3.71 -4.40 -8.64
C ARG A 22 -5.05 -3.83 -9.03
N LEU A 23 -5.96 -4.69 -9.44
CA LEU A 23 -7.28 -4.30 -9.90
C LEU A 23 -8.31 -5.33 -9.45
N GLN A 24 -9.38 -4.85 -8.83
CA GLN A 24 -10.57 -5.67 -8.62
C GLN A 24 -11.36 -5.75 -9.92
N VAL A 25 -11.60 -6.96 -10.39
CA VAL A 25 -12.34 -7.23 -11.63
C VAL A 25 -13.50 -8.18 -11.38
N THR A 26 -14.52 -8.09 -12.23
CA THR A 26 -15.61 -9.05 -12.30
C THR A 26 -15.51 -9.81 -13.60
N ASP A 27 -15.40 -11.13 -13.53
CA ASP A 27 -15.48 -12.02 -14.69
C ASP A 27 -16.93 -12.08 -15.19
N GLN A 28 -17.15 -11.76 -16.47
CA GLN A 28 -18.50 -11.73 -17.01
C GLN A 28 -19.13 -13.11 -17.22
N HIS A 29 -18.31 -14.17 -17.34
CA HIS A 29 -18.72 -15.55 -17.56
C HIS A 29 -19.07 -16.23 -16.24
N THR A 30 -18.18 -16.15 -15.25
CA THR A 30 -18.38 -16.80 -13.94
C THR A 30 -19.19 -15.95 -12.98
N LYS A 31 -19.24 -14.62 -13.20
CA LYS A 31 -19.78 -13.62 -12.27
C LYS A 31 -19.00 -13.53 -10.96
N GLU A 32 -17.78 -14.05 -10.93
CA GLU A 32 -16.91 -13.94 -9.77
C GLU A 32 -16.21 -12.59 -9.75
N ILE A 33 -16.07 -12.05 -8.55
CA ILE A 33 -15.33 -10.83 -8.26
C ILE A 33 -14.06 -11.28 -7.55
N PHE A 34 -12.91 -10.84 -8.04
CA PHE A 34 -11.62 -11.15 -7.44
C PHE A 34 -10.62 -10.04 -7.71
N ASP A 35 -9.58 -10.00 -6.89
CA ASP A 35 -8.45 -9.10 -7.03
C ASP A 35 -7.35 -9.78 -7.83
N THR A 36 -6.81 -9.04 -8.79
CA THR A 36 -5.78 -9.54 -9.71
C THR A 36 -4.64 -8.56 -9.85
N ARG A 37 -3.43 -9.10 -9.98
CA ARG A 37 -2.28 -8.35 -10.49
C ARG A 37 -2.30 -8.45 -12.01
N ALA A 38 -2.37 -7.30 -12.66
CA ALA A 38 -2.51 -7.23 -14.10
C ALA A 38 -1.84 -6.00 -14.69
N ARG A 39 -1.60 -6.01 -16.00
CA ARG A 39 -1.32 -4.79 -16.77
C ARG A 39 -2.57 -4.40 -17.53
N VAL A 40 -2.87 -3.11 -17.61
CA VAL A 40 -3.99 -2.62 -18.41
C VAL A 40 -3.51 -1.62 -19.44
N SER A 41 -4.15 -1.63 -20.61
CA SER A 41 -3.91 -0.61 -21.62
C SER A 41 -5.14 -0.41 -22.50
N ARG A 42 -5.21 0.76 -23.12
CA ARG A 42 -6.16 1.02 -24.21
C ARG A 42 -5.71 0.39 -25.53
N ASP A 43 -4.42 0.07 -25.67
CA ASP A 43 -3.82 -0.57 -26.84
C ASP A 43 -3.55 -2.05 -26.54
N PRO A 44 -4.16 -3.01 -27.26
CA PRO A 44 -3.90 -4.43 -27.01
C PRO A 44 -2.48 -4.84 -27.43
N ASP A 45 -1.86 -4.13 -28.38
CA ASP A 45 -0.52 -4.48 -28.90
C ASP A 45 0.60 -4.17 -27.88
N SER A 46 0.31 -3.47 -26.78
CA SER A 46 1.25 -3.20 -25.69
C SER A 46 1.23 -4.25 -24.57
N LEU A 47 0.39 -5.29 -24.69
CA LEU A 47 0.21 -6.35 -23.69
C LEU A 47 0.64 -7.71 -24.25
N GLU A 48 0.98 -8.67 -23.39
CA GLU A 48 1.48 -9.99 -23.81
C GLU A 48 0.32 -10.94 -24.14
N ASP A 49 -0.74 -10.96 -23.32
CA ASP A 49 -1.98 -11.71 -23.56
C ASP A 49 -3.23 -10.86 -23.26
N PRO A 50 -3.61 -9.92 -24.16
CA PRO A 50 -4.67 -8.95 -23.90
C PRO A 50 -6.07 -9.57 -23.93
N GLU A 51 -6.75 -9.55 -22.79
CA GLU A 51 -8.18 -9.83 -22.67
C GLU A 51 -9.03 -8.55 -22.63
N PRO A 52 -10.25 -8.56 -23.18
CA PRO A 52 -11.10 -7.36 -23.16
C PRO A 52 -11.55 -6.97 -21.75
N LEU A 53 -11.33 -5.71 -21.36
CA LEU A 53 -11.77 -5.11 -20.10
C LEU A 53 -12.78 -3.98 -20.38
N THR A 54 -13.92 -4.00 -19.69
CA THR A 54 -14.86 -2.87 -19.68
C THR A 54 -14.66 -2.03 -18.42
N VAL A 55 -14.36 -0.75 -18.58
CA VAL A 55 -14.23 0.22 -17.48
C VAL A 55 -15.49 1.07 -17.40
N LEU A 56 -16.14 1.07 -16.24
CA LEU A 56 -17.36 1.84 -15.97
C LEU A 56 -17.01 3.21 -15.36
N LYS A 57 -17.36 4.31 -16.02
CA LYS A 57 -17.16 5.65 -15.46
C LYS A 57 -18.34 6.02 -14.56
N GLY A 58 -18.17 5.88 -13.25
CA GLY A 58 -19.09 6.37 -12.22
C GLY A 58 -20.34 5.51 -11.95
N PRO A 59 -21.01 5.70 -10.78
CA PRO A 59 -22.13 4.86 -10.33
C PRO A 59 -23.46 5.11 -11.06
N HIS A 60 -23.55 6.19 -11.85
CA HIS A 60 -24.79 6.64 -12.50
C HIS A 60 -24.63 6.99 -13.98
N GLU A 61 -23.42 6.89 -14.54
CA GLU A 61 -23.15 7.20 -15.93
C GLU A 61 -22.95 5.90 -16.72
N ASN A 62 -23.79 5.69 -17.74
CA ASN A 62 -23.69 4.53 -18.64
C ASN A 62 -22.58 4.76 -19.68
N VAL A 63 -21.42 5.27 -19.25
CA VAL A 63 -20.27 5.50 -20.12
C VAL A 63 -19.30 4.34 -19.91
N GLU A 64 -19.38 3.38 -20.82
CA GLU A 64 -18.47 2.24 -20.89
C GLU A 64 -17.25 2.61 -21.74
N GLU A 65 -16.05 2.53 -21.17
CA GLU A 65 -14.80 2.63 -21.92
C GLU A 65 -14.21 1.23 -22.11
N ARG A 66 -13.76 0.92 -23.33
CA ARG A 66 -13.13 -0.37 -23.63
C ARG A 66 -11.62 -0.29 -23.49
N TRP A 67 -11.08 -1.19 -22.69
CA TRP A 67 -9.68 -1.38 -22.38
C TRP A 67 -9.31 -2.85 -22.61
N TYR A 68 -8.03 -3.17 -22.37
CA TYR A 68 -7.50 -4.52 -22.36
C TYR A 68 -6.75 -4.76 -21.05
N ILE A 69 -6.80 -5.99 -20.57
CA ILE A 69 -6.15 -6.45 -19.35
C ILE A 69 -5.32 -7.69 -19.65
N ASP A 70 -4.12 -7.74 -19.10
CA ASP A 70 -3.22 -8.89 -19.13
C ASP A 70 -3.08 -9.39 -17.69
N VAL A 71 -3.80 -10.47 -17.38
CA VAL A 71 -3.90 -11.03 -16.02
C VAL A 71 -2.65 -11.85 -15.72
N ILE A 72 -1.82 -11.38 -14.79
CA ILE A 72 -0.58 -12.03 -14.39
C ILE A 72 -0.83 -13.02 -13.25
N GLU A 73 -1.65 -12.63 -12.27
CA GLU A 73 -1.96 -13.44 -11.09
C GLU A 73 -3.40 -13.16 -10.60
N THR A 74 -4.16 -14.23 -10.35
CA THR A 74 -5.53 -14.20 -9.80
C THR A 74 -5.53 -14.57 -8.32
N ASP A 75 -6.45 -14.03 -7.53
CA ASP A 75 -6.56 -14.28 -6.09
C ASP A 75 -5.34 -13.78 -5.30
N VAL A 76 -4.91 -12.55 -5.59
CA VAL A 76 -3.92 -11.87 -4.76
C VAL A 76 -4.61 -11.54 -3.44
N GLU A 77 -4.45 -12.39 -2.43
CA GLU A 77 -4.94 -12.13 -1.07
C GLU A 77 -4.46 -10.73 -0.64
N GLU A 78 -5.39 -9.83 -0.27
CA GLU A 78 -5.01 -8.63 0.48
C GLU A 78 -4.16 -9.11 1.66
N PRO A 79 -2.98 -8.53 1.93
CA PRO A 79 -2.31 -8.81 3.18
C PRO A 79 -3.28 -8.42 4.29
N ASP A 80 -3.76 -9.43 4.99
CA ASP A 80 -4.69 -9.34 6.12
C ASP A 80 -3.95 -8.64 7.28
N VAL A 81 -3.84 -7.32 7.18
CA VAL A 81 -3.25 -6.47 8.20
C VAL A 81 -4.31 -6.29 9.27
N ASP A 82 -4.13 -6.99 10.39
CA ASP A 82 -4.96 -6.85 11.59
C ASP A 82 -4.83 -5.42 12.17
N VAL A 83 -5.78 -4.56 11.79
CA VAL A 83 -5.81 -3.13 12.15
C VAL A 83 -6.06 -2.94 13.64
N GLU A 84 -6.91 -3.75 14.27
CA GLU A 84 -7.20 -3.65 15.70
C GLU A 84 -5.94 -3.98 16.53
N LEU A 85 -5.17 -4.99 16.09
CA LEU A 85 -3.88 -5.30 16.68
C LEU A 85 -2.86 -4.17 16.46
N LEU A 86 -2.78 -3.61 15.26
CA LEU A 86 -1.87 -2.51 14.95
C LEU A 86 -2.14 -1.28 15.83
N GLU A 87 -3.41 -0.87 15.97
CA GLU A 87 -3.80 0.26 16.84
C GLU A 87 -3.39 0.01 18.30
N SER A 88 -3.61 -1.22 18.81
CA SER A 88 -3.20 -1.59 20.17
C SER A 88 -1.69 -1.51 20.41
N ILE A 89 -0.88 -1.88 19.40
CA ILE A 89 0.57 -1.83 19.46
C ILE A 89 1.06 -0.39 19.40
N ILE A 90 0.43 0.48 18.59
CA ILE A 90 0.73 1.92 18.53
C ILE A 90 0.53 2.57 19.90
N ASP A 91 -0.58 2.26 20.56
CA ASP A 91 -0.87 2.72 21.93
C ASP A 91 0.18 2.22 22.93
N GLU A 92 0.53 0.95 22.84
CA GLU A 92 1.49 0.32 23.75
C GLU A 92 2.93 0.84 23.55
N THR A 93 3.36 1.11 22.32
CA THR A 93 4.69 1.64 22.02
C THR A 93 4.83 3.12 22.36
N ALA A 94 3.77 3.94 22.18
CA ALA A 94 3.76 5.31 22.69
C ALA A 94 3.97 5.37 24.22
N ALA A 95 3.49 4.35 24.95
CA ALA A 95 3.68 4.21 26.39
C ALA A 95 5.03 3.61 26.80
N ARG A 96 5.71 2.87 25.91
CA ARG A 96 6.95 2.14 26.20
C ARG A 96 8.13 2.69 25.43
N ASN A 97 8.81 3.65 26.05
CA ASN A 97 10.10 4.10 25.56
C ASN A 97 11.17 3.01 25.79
N ASN A 98 11.78 2.57 24.68
CA ASN A 98 13.19 2.19 24.58
C ASN A 98 13.58 0.77 25.04
N VAL A 99 13.44 -0.26 24.18
CA VAL A 99 14.17 -1.53 24.36
C VAL A 99 14.55 -2.18 23.03
N ILE A 100 15.82 -2.10 22.64
CA ILE A 100 16.49 -3.17 21.89
C ILE A 100 17.71 -3.58 22.70
N ASN A 101 17.72 -4.80 23.24
CA ASN A 101 18.86 -5.34 23.96
C ASN A 101 19.13 -6.79 23.53
N THR A 102 20.40 -7.07 23.23
CA THR A 102 21.06 -8.40 23.09
C THR A 102 21.42 -8.92 21.68
N ARG A 103 20.60 -8.81 20.62
CA ARG A 103 21.10 -9.02 19.21
C ARG A 103 21.91 -7.84 18.66
N SER A 104 22.00 -6.79 19.46
CA SER A 104 22.47 -5.46 19.11
C SER A 104 23.98 -5.35 18.90
N ARG A 105 24.84 -6.27 19.35
CA ARG A 105 26.30 -5.99 19.39
C ARG A 105 26.98 -6.02 18.01
N GLU A 106 26.66 -7.00 17.17
CA GLU A 106 27.19 -7.10 15.79
C GLU A 106 26.55 -6.04 14.89
N VAL A 107 25.24 -5.90 14.97
CA VAL A 107 24.49 -4.84 14.27
C VAL A 107 25.00 -3.46 14.67
N LYS A 108 25.23 -3.19 15.96
CA LYS A 108 25.81 -1.94 16.44
C LYS A 108 27.23 -1.72 15.93
N ALA A 109 28.04 -2.77 15.75
CA ALA A 109 29.35 -2.62 15.15
C ALA A 109 29.27 -2.20 13.68
N ILE A 110 28.31 -2.74 12.92
CA ILE A 110 28.03 -2.35 11.52
C ILE A 110 27.47 -0.93 11.45
N LEU A 111 26.48 -0.57 12.29
CA LEU A 111 25.91 0.78 12.32
C LEU A 111 26.94 1.83 12.74
N LEU A 112 27.83 1.51 13.69
CA LEU A 112 28.96 2.37 14.06
C LEU A 112 29.97 2.53 12.92
N TYR A 113 30.14 1.49 12.09
CA TYR A 113 30.97 1.60 10.90
C TYR A 113 30.35 2.59 9.90
N LEU A 114 29.05 2.44 9.61
CA LEU A 114 28.31 3.30 8.68
C LEU A 114 28.27 4.77 9.12
N GLU A 115 28.08 5.03 10.42
CA GLU A 115 28.20 6.37 10.99
C GLU A 115 29.61 6.95 10.78
N ARG A 116 30.66 6.18 11.11
CA ARG A 116 32.04 6.66 11.03
C ARG A 116 32.55 6.87 9.61
N THR A 117 31.97 6.18 8.63
CA THR A 117 32.25 6.42 7.21
C THR A 117 31.47 7.60 6.64
N GLY A 118 30.55 8.19 7.42
CA GLY A 118 29.76 9.34 7.01
C GLY A 118 28.55 8.99 6.14
N GLU A 119 28.15 7.72 6.10
CA GLU A 119 26.93 7.29 5.38
C GLU A 119 25.67 7.72 6.14
N PHE A 120 25.75 7.86 7.47
CA PHE A 120 24.68 8.35 8.34
C PHE A 120 25.25 9.28 9.42
N GLU A 121 24.44 10.24 9.91
CA GLU A 121 24.86 11.20 10.94
C GLU A 121 24.90 10.58 12.34
N SER A 122 24.19 9.46 12.55
CA SER A 122 24.25 8.71 13.81
C SER A 122 23.88 7.23 13.65
N VAL A 123 24.29 6.41 14.62
CA VAL A 123 23.86 5.00 14.74
C VAL A 123 22.32 4.86 14.81
N SER A 124 21.65 5.80 15.48
CA SER A 124 20.20 5.78 15.65
C SER A 124 19.46 6.07 14.34
N GLU A 125 19.97 7.02 13.57
CA GLU A 125 19.47 7.33 12.24
C GLU A 125 19.68 6.15 11.30
N ALA A 126 20.92 5.62 11.22
CA ALA A 126 21.25 4.45 10.41
C ALA A 126 20.32 3.27 10.72
N SER A 127 20.10 2.99 12.02
CA SER A 127 19.20 1.92 12.43
C SER A 127 17.77 2.17 11.98
N ARG A 128 17.27 3.40 12.13
CA ARG A 128 15.89 3.74 11.77
C ARG A 128 15.69 3.66 10.27
N GLN A 129 16.59 4.26 9.49
CA GLN A 129 16.50 4.30 8.04
C GLN A 129 16.50 2.87 7.48
N LEU A 130 17.49 2.06 7.85
CA LEU A 130 17.59 0.68 7.37
C LEU A 130 16.38 -0.19 7.75
N MET A 131 15.80 0.03 8.93
CA MET A 131 14.57 -0.67 9.33
C MET A 131 13.36 -0.19 8.52
N LEU A 132 13.24 1.11 8.27
CA LEU A 132 12.15 1.66 7.47
C LEU A 132 12.26 1.25 6.00
N ASP A 133 13.45 1.27 5.42
CA ASP A 133 13.69 0.85 4.04
C ASP A 133 13.29 -0.61 3.86
N HIS A 134 13.71 -1.49 4.78
CA HIS A 134 13.31 -2.90 4.76
C HIS A 134 11.79 -3.10 4.92
N LEU A 135 11.13 -2.31 5.79
CA LEU A 135 9.67 -2.36 5.95
C LEU A 135 8.94 -1.86 4.70
N ALA A 136 9.45 -0.82 4.04
CA ALA A 136 8.87 -0.29 2.82
C ALA A 136 9.01 -1.27 1.65
N GLU A 137 10.11 -2.01 1.58
CA GLU A 137 10.36 -3.03 0.55
C GLU A 137 9.50 -4.28 0.76
N GLU A 138 9.48 -4.83 1.97
CA GLU A 138 8.86 -6.14 2.23
C GLU A 138 7.39 -6.05 2.67
N TYR A 139 6.98 -4.93 3.26
CA TYR A 139 5.64 -4.74 3.84
C TYR A 139 5.06 -3.35 3.55
N PRO A 140 4.97 -2.92 2.28
CA PRO A 140 4.53 -1.57 1.91
C PRO A 140 3.12 -1.25 2.43
N GLU A 141 2.21 -2.22 2.36
CA GLU A 141 0.79 -2.06 2.74
C GLU A 141 0.62 -1.85 4.26
N LEU A 142 1.46 -2.48 5.07
CA LEU A 142 1.50 -2.27 6.52
C LEU A 142 2.06 -0.89 6.87
N LEU A 143 3.08 -0.44 6.14
CA LEU A 143 3.69 0.87 6.36
C LEU A 143 2.72 2.00 5.99
N GLU A 144 2.00 1.86 4.87
CA GLU A 144 0.95 2.79 4.44
C GLU A 144 -0.18 2.87 5.46
N ALA A 145 -0.73 1.72 5.87
CA ALA A 145 -1.77 1.66 6.89
C ALA A 145 -1.33 2.31 8.22
N TYR A 146 -0.08 2.10 8.64
CA TYR A 146 0.48 2.75 9.83
C TYR A 146 0.55 4.28 9.69
N ILE A 147 1.00 4.79 8.54
CA ILE A 147 1.12 6.23 8.29
C ILE A 147 -0.26 6.89 8.31
N ASP A 148 -1.23 6.31 7.62
CA ASP A 148 -2.60 6.84 7.57
C ASP A 148 -3.22 6.93 8.96
N ARG A 149 -3.11 5.86 9.75
CA ARG A 149 -3.63 5.83 11.12
C ARG A 149 -2.93 6.81 12.04
N LYS A 150 -1.62 6.99 11.88
CA LYS A 150 -0.86 7.98 12.64
C LYS A 150 -1.30 9.41 12.32
N VAL A 151 -1.49 9.73 11.04
CA VAL A 151 -1.98 11.05 10.60
C VAL A 151 -3.39 11.33 11.11
N GLU A 152 -4.27 10.34 11.06
CA GLU A 152 -5.63 10.44 11.59
C GLU A 152 -5.61 10.70 13.11
N ARG A 153 -4.80 9.94 13.85
CA ARG A 153 -4.63 10.13 15.29
C ARG A 153 -4.06 11.50 15.66
N ASP A 154 -3.03 11.96 14.95
CA ASP A 154 -2.44 13.28 15.19
C ASP A 154 -3.46 14.40 14.93
N ARG A 155 -4.31 14.24 13.91
CA ARG A 155 -5.41 15.16 13.59
C ARG A 155 -6.49 15.16 14.69
N ASP A 156 -6.87 14.00 15.20
CA ASP A 156 -7.84 13.87 16.28
C ASP A 156 -7.32 14.44 17.60
N GLY A 157 -6.04 14.21 17.91
CA GLY A 157 -5.36 14.84 19.04
C GLY A 157 -5.36 16.36 18.95
N LEU A 158 -5.07 16.90 17.75
CA LEU A 158 -5.10 18.35 17.50
C LEU A 158 -6.52 18.93 17.66
N ARG A 159 -7.54 18.23 17.14
CA ARG A 159 -8.95 18.62 17.25
C ARG A 159 -9.43 18.61 18.69
N SER A 160 -9.05 17.59 19.46
CA SER A 160 -9.35 17.49 20.89
C SER A 160 -8.71 18.66 21.65
N ALA A 161 -7.42 18.93 21.42
CA ALA A 161 -6.70 20.04 22.05
C ALA A 161 -7.28 21.44 21.70
N LEU A 162 -7.74 21.65 20.47
CA LEU A 162 -8.38 22.90 20.04
C LEU A 162 -9.76 23.11 20.66
N THR A 163 -10.49 22.03 20.95
CA THR A 163 -11.81 22.09 21.59
C THR A 163 -11.66 22.34 23.08
N ASP A 164 -10.67 21.73 23.73
CA ASP A 164 -10.35 21.88 25.16
C ASP A 164 -9.75 23.26 25.50
N ALA A 165 -9.10 23.93 24.53
CA ALA A 165 -8.55 25.27 24.71
C ALA A 165 -9.58 26.41 24.50
N GLY A 166 -10.81 26.07 24.11
CA GLY A 166 -11.90 27.01 23.84
C GLY A 166 -12.93 27.16 24.97
N GLU A 167 -12.80 26.39 26.06
CA GLU A 167 -13.64 26.46 27.27
C GLU A 167 -13.01 27.29 28.40
#